data_AF-A0A7J7X299-F1
#
_entry.id   AF-A0A7J7X299-F1
#
_cell.length_a   1.000
_cell.length_b   1.000
_cell.length_c   1.000
_cell.angle_alpha   90.00
_cell.angle_beta   90.00
_cell.angle_gamma   90.00
#
_symmetry.space_group_name_H-M   'P 1'
#
loop_
_entity.id
_entity.type
_entity.pdbx_description
1 polymer ?
#
loop_
_entity_poly.entity_id
_entity_poly.type
_entity_poly.pdbx_seq_one_letter_code
_entity_poly.pdbx_strand_id
1 'polypeptide(L)'
;MIEDNKENKDHSLERGRATLIFSLKNEIGGLIKALKIFQEKHVNLLHIESRKSKRRNSEFEIFVDCDINREQLRDIFHLLKSNTNVLCVNPPDNFTMKEDGIEMVPWFPKKISDLDHCANRVLMYGSELDADHPGFKDNVYRQRRKYFSDLAMNYKHGDPIPRVEFTEEEIKTWGTVFRELNKLYPTHACREYLRNLPLLSKYCGYREDNIPQLEDVSNFLKERTGFSIRPVAGYLSSRDFLSGLAFRVFHCTQYVRHSSDPLYTPEPATFSLWSLVCVNKMGS
;
A
#
# COMPACT_ATOMS: atom_id res chain seq x y z
N MET A 1 -56.27 8.57 -7.92
CA MET A 1 -55.41 9.06 -9.02
C MET A 1 -54.34 9.96 -8.42
N ILE A 2 -53.27 9.36 -7.91
CA ILE A 2 -51.98 10.02 -7.72
C ILE A 2 -50.97 8.91 -8.03
N GLU A 3 -50.18 9.12 -9.08
CA GLU A 3 -49.25 8.16 -9.68
C GLU A 3 -48.04 7.94 -8.77
N ASP A 4 -47.73 6.67 -8.48
CA ASP A 4 -46.44 6.26 -7.92
C ASP A 4 -45.35 6.41 -8.99
N ASN A 5 -44.61 7.51 -8.92
CA ASN A 5 -43.36 7.69 -9.65
C ASN A 5 -42.29 6.76 -9.06
N LYS A 6 -42.09 5.61 -9.72
CA LYS A 6 -40.85 4.83 -9.63
C LYS A 6 -39.69 5.73 -10.07
N GLU A 7 -38.89 6.19 -9.12
CA GLU A 7 -37.54 6.70 -9.39
C GLU A 7 -36.70 5.55 -9.97
N ASN A 8 -36.66 5.46 -11.30
CA ASN A 8 -35.57 4.82 -12.02
C ASN A 8 -34.29 5.64 -11.74
N LYS A 9 -33.55 5.28 -10.68
CA LYS A 9 -32.15 5.71 -10.56
C LYS A 9 -31.36 5.01 -11.66
N ASP A 10 -30.99 5.83 -12.63
CA ASP A 10 -30.23 5.51 -13.82
C ASP A 10 -28.84 4.96 -13.43
N HIS A 11 -28.71 3.63 -13.34
CA HIS A 11 -27.46 2.92 -13.03
C HIS A 11 -26.43 2.96 -14.20
N SER A 12 -26.68 3.73 -15.26
CA SER A 12 -25.97 3.68 -16.55
C SER A 12 -24.73 4.57 -16.65
N LEU A 13 -24.45 5.45 -15.68
CA LEU A 13 -23.42 6.49 -15.80
C LEU A 13 -22.35 6.52 -14.70
N GLU A 14 -22.28 5.50 -13.84
CA GLU A 14 -21.13 5.39 -12.92
C GLU A 14 -19.86 5.14 -13.74
N ARG A 15 -19.02 6.16 -13.87
CA ARG A 15 -17.68 6.08 -14.43
C ARG A 15 -16.69 5.75 -13.32
N GLY A 16 -15.63 5.03 -13.68
CA GLY A 16 -14.52 4.82 -12.77
C GLY A 16 -13.24 4.49 -13.49
N ARG A 17 -12.14 4.50 -12.72
CA ARG A 17 -10.82 4.20 -13.24
C ARG A 17 -10.68 2.70 -13.48
N ALA A 18 -10.32 2.32 -14.70
CA ALA A 18 -9.97 0.96 -15.07
C ALA A 18 -8.53 0.91 -15.57
N THR A 19 -7.89 -0.25 -15.41
CA THR A 19 -6.60 -0.54 -16.05
C THR A 19 -6.73 -1.74 -16.97
N LEU A 20 -6.39 -1.56 -18.25
CA LEU A 20 -6.31 -2.64 -19.23
C LEU A 20 -4.85 -2.98 -19.53
N ILE A 21 -4.54 -4.28 -19.61
CA ILE A 21 -3.25 -4.80 -20.02
C ILE A 21 -3.44 -5.76 -21.19
N PHE A 22 -2.77 -5.50 -22.29
CA PHE A 22 -2.79 -6.38 -23.47
C PHE A 22 -1.42 -6.44 -24.11
N SER A 23 -1.12 -7.54 -24.80
CA SER A 23 0.10 -7.66 -25.60
C SER A 23 -0.16 -7.40 -27.07
N LEU A 24 0.80 -6.72 -27.70
CA LEU A 24 0.85 -6.43 -29.13
C LEU A 24 2.11 -7.02 -29.73
N LYS A 25 2.03 -7.57 -30.95
CA LYS A 25 3.22 -7.88 -31.73
C LYS A 25 3.95 -6.59 -32.10
N ASN A 26 5.28 -6.68 -32.23
CA ASN A 26 6.11 -5.58 -32.70
C ASN A 26 5.90 -5.33 -34.20
N GLU A 27 4.81 -4.64 -34.55
CA GLU A 27 4.43 -4.29 -35.91
C GLU A 27 4.14 -2.79 -36.01
N ILE A 28 4.52 -2.19 -37.15
CA ILE A 28 4.31 -0.76 -37.39
C ILE A 28 2.81 -0.44 -37.32
N GLY A 29 2.45 0.53 -36.49
CA GLY A 29 1.06 0.97 -36.31
C GLY A 29 0.19 0.06 -35.45
N GLY A 30 0.72 -1.03 -34.88
CA GLY A 30 -0.05 -1.92 -33.98
C GLY A 30 -0.64 -1.17 -32.78
N LEU A 31 0.17 -0.34 -32.10
CA LEU A 31 -0.31 0.49 -30.99
C LEU A 31 -1.36 1.51 -31.42
N ILE A 32 -1.18 2.13 -32.59
CA ILE A 32 -2.13 3.11 -33.13
C ILE A 32 -3.49 2.44 -33.38
N LYS A 33 -3.50 1.23 -33.97
CA LYS A 33 -4.73 0.44 -34.17
C LYS A 33 -5.43 0.15 -32.85
N ALA A 34 -4.67 -0.23 -31.81
CA ALA A 34 -5.25 -0.49 -30.48
C ALA A 34 -5.83 0.78 -29.84
N LEU A 35 -5.12 1.91 -29.88
CA LEU A 35 -5.58 3.18 -29.29
C LEU A 35 -6.79 3.79 -30.03
N LYS A 36 -6.94 3.53 -31.33
CA LYS A 36 -8.13 3.93 -32.09
C LYS A 36 -9.41 3.35 -31.51
N ILE A 37 -9.37 2.13 -30.97
CA ILE A 37 -10.54 1.50 -30.32
C ILE A 37 -11.04 2.37 -29.15
N PHE A 38 -10.12 2.89 -28.33
CA PHE A 38 -10.46 3.79 -27.22
C PHE A 38 -10.99 5.14 -27.70
N GLN A 39 -10.40 5.66 -28.78
CA GLN A 39 -10.84 6.91 -29.40
C GLN A 39 -12.27 6.79 -29.96
N GLU A 40 -12.57 5.73 -30.70
CA GLU A 40 -13.89 5.46 -31.30
C GLU A 40 -14.98 5.26 -30.24
N LYS A 41 -14.60 4.72 -29.07
CA LYS A 41 -15.52 4.54 -27.92
C LYS A 41 -15.54 5.74 -26.97
N HIS A 42 -14.90 6.85 -27.34
CA HIS A 42 -14.85 8.08 -26.55
C HIS A 42 -14.39 7.87 -25.09
N VAL A 43 -13.39 7.00 -24.90
CA VAL A 43 -12.80 6.73 -23.58
C VAL A 43 -11.60 7.62 -23.33
N ASN A 44 -11.57 8.25 -22.15
CA ASN A 44 -10.49 9.13 -21.76
C ASN A 44 -9.31 8.32 -21.20
N LEU A 45 -8.13 8.49 -21.79
CA LEU A 45 -6.91 7.82 -21.36
C LEU A 45 -6.17 8.68 -20.33
N LEU A 46 -5.93 8.13 -19.15
CA LEU A 46 -5.25 8.80 -18.05
C LEU A 46 -3.75 8.54 -18.09
N HIS A 47 -3.35 7.31 -18.45
CA HIS A 47 -1.95 6.90 -18.55
C HIS A 47 -1.78 5.80 -19.60
N ILE A 48 -0.72 5.88 -20.39
CA ILE A 48 -0.33 4.85 -21.36
C ILE A 48 1.16 4.57 -21.19
N GLU A 49 1.49 3.29 -21.07
CA GLU A 49 2.87 2.84 -20.96
C GLU A 49 3.08 1.58 -21.80
N SER A 50 4.20 1.53 -22.52
CA SER A 50 4.63 0.36 -23.26
C SER A 50 5.89 -0.23 -22.64
N ARG A 51 5.91 -1.56 -22.51
CA ARG A 51 7.05 -2.33 -21.99
C ARG A 51 7.32 -3.52 -22.89
N LYS A 52 8.59 -3.87 -23.08
CA LYS A 52 8.94 -5.12 -23.78
C LYS A 52 8.39 -6.30 -22.97
N SER A 53 7.70 -7.24 -23.62
CA SER A 53 7.16 -8.38 -22.90
C SER A 53 8.28 -9.26 -22.35
N LYS A 54 8.12 -9.72 -21.10
CA LYS A 54 9.00 -10.72 -20.49
C LYS A 54 8.66 -12.14 -20.92
N ARG A 55 7.46 -12.36 -21.45
CA ARG A 55 6.97 -13.68 -21.90
C ARG A 55 7.43 -14.00 -23.32
N ARG A 56 7.41 -12.99 -24.21
CA ARG A 56 7.74 -13.16 -25.63
C ARG A 56 8.57 -11.97 -26.14
N ASN A 57 9.75 -12.27 -26.71
CA ASN A 57 10.68 -11.24 -27.17
C ASN A 57 10.15 -10.36 -28.32
N SER A 58 9.18 -10.85 -29.09
CA SER A 58 8.57 -10.17 -30.24
C SER A 58 7.31 -9.36 -29.90
N GLU A 59 6.95 -9.26 -28.62
CA GLU A 59 5.74 -8.58 -28.16
C GLU A 59 6.05 -7.45 -27.17
N PHE A 60 5.15 -6.47 -27.13
CA PHE A 60 5.11 -5.41 -26.14
C PHE A 60 3.84 -5.56 -25.31
N GLU A 61 3.95 -5.34 -24.01
CA GLU A 61 2.84 -5.21 -23.08
C GLU A 61 2.48 -3.74 -22.96
N ILE A 62 1.22 -3.41 -23.20
CA ILE A 62 0.67 -2.06 -23.10
C ILE A 62 -0.18 -2.00 -21.84
N PHE A 63 0.09 -1.00 -21.00
CA PHE A 63 -0.66 -0.68 -19.80
C PHE A 63 -1.44 0.60 -20.08
N VAL A 64 -2.76 0.54 -19.94
CA VAL A 64 -3.65 1.68 -20.19
C VAL A 64 -4.51 1.89 -18.96
N ASP A 65 -4.34 3.03 -18.28
CA ASP A 65 -5.31 3.52 -17.30
C ASP A 65 -6.28 4.46 -18.00
N CYS A 66 -7.58 4.26 -17.77
CA CYS A 66 -8.63 5.07 -18.38
C CYS A 66 -9.79 5.32 -17.44
N ASP A 67 -10.53 6.39 -17.70
CA ASP A 67 -11.84 6.67 -17.08
C ASP A 67 -12.95 6.14 -17.99
N ILE A 68 -13.73 5.17 -17.50
CA ILE A 68 -14.62 4.35 -18.32
C ILE A 68 -15.88 3.92 -17.57
N ASN A 69 -17.01 3.76 -18.29
CA ASN A 69 -18.23 3.14 -17.75
C ASN A 69 -18.31 1.63 -18.06
N ARG A 70 -19.30 0.93 -17.52
CA ARG A 70 -19.44 -0.54 -17.69
C ARG A 70 -19.57 -0.96 -19.15
N GLU A 71 -20.39 -0.26 -19.92
CA GLU A 71 -20.68 -0.60 -21.33
C GLU A 71 -19.45 -0.39 -22.21
N GLN A 72 -18.77 0.76 -22.06
CA GLN A 72 -17.53 1.06 -22.77
C GLN A 72 -16.44 0.03 -22.46
N LEU A 73 -16.31 -0.40 -21.19
CA LEU A 73 -15.32 -1.38 -20.80
C LEU A 73 -15.57 -2.74 -21.47
N ARG A 74 -16.83 -3.18 -21.51
CA ARG A 74 -17.25 -4.40 -22.19
C ARG A 74 -16.94 -4.33 -23.69
N ASP A 75 -17.32 -3.24 -24.34
CA ASP A 75 -17.09 -3.02 -25.77
C ASP A 75 -15.61 -3.04 -26.12
N ILE A 76 -14.80 -2.28 -25.38
CA ILE A 76 -13.34 -2.22 -25.60
C ILE A 76 -12.71 -3.58 -25.35
N PHE A 77 -13.13 -4.31 -24.31
CA PHE A 77 -12.61 -5.64 -24.03
C PHE A 77 -12.85 -6.60 -25.20
N HIS A 78 -14.08 -6.64 -25.74
CA HIS A 78 -14.40 -7.48 -26.89
C HIS A 78 -13.59 -7.08 -28.14
N LEU A 79 -13.51 -5.78 -28.43
CA LEU A 79 -12.75 -5.27 -29.58
C LEU A 79 -11.25 -5.50 -29.47
N LEU A 80 -10.69 -5.38 -28.26
CA LEU A 80 -9.28 -5.69 -28.01
C LEU A 80 -9.01 -7.19 -28.10
N LYS A 81 -9.90 -8.05 -27.60
CA LYS A 81 -9.73 -9.50 -27.66
C LYS A 81 -9.68 -10.04 -29.09
N SER A 82 -10.38 -9.39 -30.02
CA SER A 82 -10.33 -9.74 -31.45
C SER A 82 -9.00 -9.38 -32.12
N ASN A 83 -8.27 -8.40 -31.59
CA ASN A 83 -7.09 -7.82 -32.25
C ASN A 83 -5.78 -8.02 -31.47
N THR A 84 -5.85 -8.42 -30.21
CA THR A 84 -4.74 -8.43 -29.25
C THR A 84 -4.88 -9.60 -28.27
N ASN A 85 -3.77 -10.00 -27.64
CA ASN A 85 -3.85 -10.93 -26.52
C ASN A 85 -4.10 -10.10 -25.25
N VAL A 86 -5.37 -9.97 -24.85
CA VAL A 86 -5.72 -9.30 -23.60
C VAL A 86 -5.21 -10.15 -22.43
N LEU A 87 -4.33 -9.55 -21.61
CA LEU A 87 -3.65 -10.23 -20.52
C LEU A 87 -4.38 -10.05 -19.19
N CYS A 88 -4.97 -8.87 -18.96
CA CYS A 88 -5.65 -8.54 -17.70
C CYS A 88 -6.55 -7.31 -17.87
N VAL A 89 -7.70 -7.31 -17.19
CA VAL A 89 -8.56 -6.14 -17.03
C VAL A 89 -8.85 -5.95 -15.55
N ASN A 90 -8.49 -4.79 -15.02
CA ASN A 90 -8.85 -4.34 -13.69
C ASN A 90 -9.99 -3.32 -13.85
N PRO A 91 -11.25 -3.72 -13.62
CA PRO A 91 -12.37 -2.79 -13.70
C PRO A 91 -12.38 -1.84 -12.50
N PRO A 92 -13.17 -0.76 -12.54
CA PRO A 92 -13.44 0.10 -11.40
C PRO A 92 -13.95 -0.70 -10.19
N ASP A 93 -13.62 -0.26 -8.97
CA ASP A 93 -13.95 -0.96 -7.71
C ASP A 93 -15.46 -1.26 -7.55
N ASN A 94 -16.33 -0.48 -8.19
CA ASN A 94 -17.79 -0.60 -8.13
C ASN A 94 -18.35 -1.55 -9.20
N PHE A 95 -17.52 -2.12 -10.08
CA PHE A 95 -17.96 -2.95 -11.21
C PHE A 95 -17.79 -4.43 -10.91
N THR A 96 -18.91 -5.11 -10.62
CA THR A 96 -18.99 -6.58 -10.64
C THR A 96 -19.44 -7.04 -12.03
N MET A 97 -18.50 -7.46 -12.87
CA MET A 97 -18.79 -8.01 -14.21
C MET A 97 -18.70 -9.54 -14.17
N LYS A 98 -19.78 -10.22 -13.78
CA LYS A 98 -19.87 -11.69 -13.94
C LYS A 98 -20.31 -12.00 -15.37
N GLU A 99 -19.42 -11.84 -16.35
CA GLU A 99 -19.67 -12.31 -17.72
C GLU A 99 -18.58 -13.26 -18.21
N ASP A 100 -19.00 -14.23 -19.01
CA ASP A 100 -18.23 -15.39 -19.44
C ASP A 100 -16.89 -15.02 -20.08
N GLY A 101 -15.79 -15.44 -19.45
CA GLY A 101 -14.44 -15.40 -20.02
C GLY A 101 -13.62 -14.13 -19.73
N ILE A 102 -14.07 -13.25 -18.84
CA ILE A 102 -13.22 -12.19 -18.25
C ILE A 102 -12.66 -12.74 -16.94
N GLU A 103 -11.38 -13.11 -16.91
CA GLU A 103 -10.69 -13.39 -15.66
C GLU A 103 -10.47 -12.04 -14.94
N MET A 104 -11.47 -11.62 -14.17
CA MET A 104 -11.42 -10.37 -13.39
C MET A 104 -10.43 -10.56 -12.25
N VAL A 105 -9.24 -9.99 -12.42
CA VAL A 105 -8.28 -9.91 -11.33
C VAL A 105 -8.56 -8.61 -10.57
N PRO A 106 -8.82 -8.67 -9.27
CA PRO A 106 -8.93 -7.45 -8.46
C PRO A 106 -7.67 -6.59 -8.64
N TRP A 107 -7.84 -5.26 -8.67
CA TRP A 107 -6.70 -4.38 -8.84
C TRP A 107 -5.61 -4.66 -7.80
N PHE A 108 -4.36 -4.66 -8.27
CA PHE A 108 -3.16 -4.75 -7.43
C PHE A 108 -2.08 -3.82 -7.99
N PRO A 109 -1.22 -3.25 -7.12
CA PRO A 109 -0.12 -2.38 -7.54
C PRO A 109 0.86 -3.15 -8.42
N LYS A 110 1.26 -2.55 -9.56
CA LYS A 110 2.15 -3.17 -10.55
C LYS A 110 3.57 -2.65 -10.45
N LYS A 111 3.71 -1.41 -10.02
CA LYS A 111 4.97 -0.76 -9.64
C LYS A 111 4.96 -0.47 -8.16
N ILE A 112 6.16 -0.38 -7.59
CA ILE A 112 6.34 0.02 -6.19
C ILE A 112 5.76 1.43 -5.91
N SER A 113 5.79 2.34 -6.88
CA SER A 113 5.17 3.67 -6.79
C SER A 113 3.64 3.60 -6.67
N ASP A 114 3.00 2.56 -7.19
CA ASP A 114 1.55 2.42 -7.14
C ASP A 114 1.05 2.19 -5.71
N LEU A 115 1.95 1.85 -4.77
CA LEU A 115 1.65 1.80 -3.34
C LEU A 115 1.20 3.17 -2.80
N ASP A 116 1.54 4.28 -3.46
CA ASP A 116 1.03 5.61 -3.12
C ASP A 116 -0.50 5.71 -3.22
N HIS A 117 -1.14 4.87 -4.03
CA HIS A 117 -2.60 4.85 -4.19
C HIS A 117 -3.30 4.11 -3.06
N CYS A 118 -2.69 3.06 -2.49
CA CYS A 118 -3.31 2.23 -1.47
C CYS A 118 -2.91 2.60 -0.04
N ALA A 119 -1.72 3.18 0.16
CA ALA A 119 -1.22 3.50 1.50
C ALA A 119 -2.05 4.55 2.25
N ASN A 120 -2.87 5.33 1.55
CA ASN A 120 -3.74 6.35 2.16
C ASN A 120 -5.14 5.79 2.49
N ARG A 121 -5.44 4.53 2.15
CA ARG A 121 -6.71 3.85 2.47
C ARG A 121 -6.69 3.26 3.88
N VAL A 122 -6.59 4.12 4.87
CA VAL A 122 -6.55 3.73 6.28
C VAL A 122 -7.95 3.39 6.77
N LEU A 123 -8.11 2.20 7.33
CA LEU A 123 -9.36 1.67 7.86
C LEU A 123 -9.60 2.06 9.32
N MET A 124 -8.55 2.00 10.15
CA MET A 124 -8.65 2.18 11.60
C MET A 124 -7.37 2.77 12.17
N TYR A 125 -7.47 3.37 13.35
CA TYR A 125 -6.35 3.87 14.15
C TYR A 125 -5.44 4.84 13.37
N GLY A 126 -6.03 5.67 12.50
CA GLY A 126 -5.37 6.80 11.86
C GLY A 126 -5.27 7.99 12.80
N SER A 127 -5.92 9.10 12.42
CA SER A 127 -6.08 10.28 13.27
C SER A 127 -7.18 10.15 14.32
N GLU A 128 -8.16 9.28 14.08
CA GLU A 128 -9.28 9.03 14.98
C GLU A 128 -9.03 7.78 15.82
N LEU A 129 -9.42 7.85 17.09
CA LEU A 129 -9.23 6.81 18.09
C LEU A 129 -10.60 6.33 18.58
N ASP A 130 -10.70 5.04 18.88
CA ASP A 130 -11.88 4.46 19.50
C ASP A 130 -12.08 5.00 20.92
N ALA A 131 -13.32 4.99 21.41
CA ALA A 131 -13.70 5.58 22.70
C ALA A 131 -13.03 4.90 23.92
N ASP A 132 -12.64 3.63 23.78
CA ASP A 132 -11.94 2.82 24.75
C ASP A 132 -10.40 2.95 24.67
N HIS A 133 -9.88 3.65 23.65
CA HIS A 133 -8.46 3.90 23.53
C HIS A 133 -7.98 4.83 24.69
N PRO A 134 -6.85 4.53 25.37
CA PRO A 134 -6.38 5.30 26.54
C PRO A 134 -6.17 6.79 26.23
N GLY A 135 -5.72 7.11 25.01
CA GLY A 135 -5.57 8.47 24.50
C GLY A 135 -6.84 9.15 23.96
N PHE A 136 -8.04 8.55 24.04
CA PHE A 136 -9.26 9.12 23.44
C PHE A 136 -9.64 10.49 24.00
N LYS A 137 -9.43 10.69 25.31
CA LYS A 137 -9.70 11.97 26.00
C LYS A 137 -8.49 12.89 26.09
N ASP A 138 -7.32 12.44 25.64
CA ASP A 138 -6.10 13.23 25.63
C ASP A 138 -5.99 14.03 24.32
N ASN A 139 -6.29 15.32 24.41
CA ASN A 139 -6.23 16.23 23.26
C ASN A 139 -4.80 16.40 22.72
N VAL A 140 -3.77 16.33 23.57
CA VAL A 140 -2.36 16.44 23.17
C VAL A 140 -1.97 15.20 22.39
N TYR A 141 -2.29 14.01 22.89
CA TYR A 141 -2.04 12.76 22.19
C TYR A 141 -2.79 12.68 20.85
N ARG A 142 -4.05 13.13 20.79
CA ARG A 142 -4.82 13.19 19.53
C ARG A 142 -4.21 14.12 18.50
N GLN A 143 -3.77 15.31 18.91
CA GLN A 143 -3.06 16.24 18.03
C GLN A 143 -1.74 15.62 17.54
N ARG A 144 -1.02 14.94 18.43
CA ARG A 144 0.21 14.23 18.09
C ARG A 144 -0.03 13.09 17.10
N ARG A 145 -1.12 12.34 17.22
CA ARG A 145 -1.54 11.31 16.25
C ARG A 145 -1.91 11.89 14.89
N LYS A 146 -2.62 13.02 14.87
CA LYS A 146 -2.91 13.74 13.63
C LYS A 146 -1.62 14.16 12.92
N TYR A 147 -0.64 14.69 13.64
CA TYR A 147 0.68 15.02 13.08
C TYR A 147 1.34 13.80 12.38
N PHE A 148 1.40 12.63 13.03
CA PHE A 148 1.94 11.42 12.40
C PHE A 148 1.12 10.95 11.19
N SER A 149 -0.20 11.07 11.25
CA SER A 149 -1.08 10.75 10.13
C SER A 149 -0.81 11.66 8.92
N ASP A 150 -0.67 12.95 9.15
CA ASP A 150 -0.38 13.94 8.10
C ASP A 150 0.98 13.68 7.44
N LEU A 151 2.01 13.30 8.22
CA LEU A 151 3.31 12.89 7.66
C LEU A 151 3.18 11.70 6.72
N ALA A 152 2.46 10.65 7.14
CA ALA A 152 2.29 9.44 6.34
C ALA A 152 1.45 9.68 5.08
N MET A 153 0.39 10.51 5.16
CA MET A 153 -0.49 10.81 4.01
C MET A 153 0.22 11.63 2.92
N ASN A 154 1.18 12.47 3.32
CA ASN A 154 1.97 13.30 2.43
C ASN A 154 3.19 12.58 1.84
N TYR A 155 3.58 11.42 2.39
CA TYR A 155 4.70 10.64 1.89
C TYR A 155 4.42 10.07 0.48
N LYS A 156 5.41 10.20 -0.42
CA LYS A 156 5.39 9.58 -1.75
C LYS A 156 6.58 8.65 -1.95
N HIS A 157 6.38 7.62 -2.76
CA HIS A 157 7.45 6.70 -3.09
C HIS A 157 8.62 7.44 -3.76
N GLY A 158 9.82 7.29 -3.20
CA GLY A 158 11.05 7.94 -3.67
C GLY A 158 11.52 9.06 -2.76
N ASP A 159 10.62 9.62 -1.94
CA ASP A 159 10.97 10.60 -0.92
C ASP A 159 11.65 9.93 0.29
N PRO A 160 12.56 10.62 0.99
CA PRO A 160 13.05 10.17 2.29
C PRO A 160 11.89 10.18 3.30
N ILE A 161 11.88 9.18 4.20
CA ILE A 161 10.85 9.10 5.24
C ILE A 161 11.04 10.28 6.22
N PRO A 162 9.99 11.05 6.52
CA PRO A 162 10.08 12.19 7.43
C PRO A 162 10.63 11.79 8.80
N ARG A 163 11.69 12.47 9.23
CA ARG A 163 12.27 12.31 10.57
C ARG A 163 11.42 13.05 11.59
N VAL A 164 11.29 12.46 12.77
CA VAL A 164 10.47 13.01 13.85
C VAL A 164 11.30 13.23 15.10
N GLU A 165 11.18 14.43 15.66
CA GLU A 165 11.66 14.72 17.01
C GLU A 165 10.62 14.18 18.02
N PHE A 166 11.00 13.12 18.72
CA PHE A 166 10.15 12.51 19.74
C PHE A 166 10.26 13.27 21.06
N THR A 167 9.15 13.36 21.78
CA THR A 167 9.13 14.01 23.09
C THR A 167 9.82 13.14 24.15
N GLU A 168 10.22 13.74 25.26
CA GLU A 168 10.80 13.00 26.39
C GLU A 168 9.85 11.91 26.92
N GLU A 169 8.54 12.17 26.91
CA GLU A 169 7.52 11.20 27.31
C GLU A 169 7.42 10.01 26.34
N GLU A 170 7.47 10.28 25.03
CA GLU A 170 7.49 9.25 23.99
C GLU A 170 8.75 8.37 24.14
N ILE A 171 9.92 9.00 24.34
CA ILE A 171 11.20 8.30 24.55
C ILE A 171 11.16 7.48 25.84
N LYS A 172 10.60 8.00 26.94
CA LYS A 172 10.46 7.26 28.20
C LYS A 172 9.54 6.04 28.07
N THR A 173 8.43 6.19 27.35
CA THR A 173 7.50 5.10 27.01
C THR A 173 8.25 4.03 26.20
N TRP A 174 9.05 4.45 25.22
CA TRP A 174 9.95 3.57 24.48
C TRP A 174 10.95 2.83 25.35
N GLY A 175 11.70 3.54 26.19
CA GLY A 175 12.69 2.92 27.06
C GLY A 175 12.10 1.88 28.00
N THR A 176 10.87 2.11 28.49
CA THR A 176 10.16 1.16 29.34
C THR A 176 9.89 -0.15 28.62
N VAL A 177 9.30 -0.10 27.42
CA VAL A 177 9.01 -1.29 26.60
C VAL A 177 10.30 -1.97 26.13
N PHE A 178 11.27 -1.18 25.66
CA PHE A 178 12.56 -1.68 25.18
C PHE A 178 13.27 -2.50 26.26
N ARG A 179 13.31 -1.99 27.50
CA ARG A 179 13.95 -2.67 28.63
C ARG A 179 13.29 -3.99 28.98
N GLU A 180 11.96 -4.01 29.13
CA GLU A 180 11.24 -5.23 29.51
C GLU A 180 11.35 -6.32 28.45
N LEU A 181 11.24 -5.94 27.17
CA LEU A 181 11.40 -6.86 26.06
C LEU A 181 12.82 -7.42 25.96
N ASN A 182 13.85 -6.59 26.17
CA ASN A 182 15.25 -7.05 26.12
C ASN A 182 15.60 -8.10 27.19
N LYS A 183 14.90 -8.09 28.33
CA LYS A 183 15.05 -9.16 29.33
C LYS A 183 14.54 -10.52 28.83
N LEU A 184 13.55 -10.52 27.94
CA LEU A 184 12.87 -11.74 27.47
C LEU A 184 13.52 -12.36 26.23
N TYR A 185 14.18 -11.56 25.38
CA TYR A 185 14.71 -12.08 24.11
C TYR A 185 15.68 -13.24 24.21
N PRO A 186 16.65 -13.29 25.15
CA PRO A 186 17.60 -14.38 25.21
C PRO A 186 16.94 -15.77 25.31
N THR A 187 15.75 -15.85 25.90
CA THR A 187 15.02 -17.10 26.14
C THR A 187 13.83 -17.31 25.21
N HIS A 188 13.25 -16.24 24.62
CA HIS A 188 12.01 -16.33 23.85
C HIS A 188 12.14 -15.97 22.37
N ALA A 189 13.15 -15.19 21.96
CA ALA A 189 13.32 -14.83 20.56
C ALA A 189 14.01 -15.93 19.75
N CYS A 190 13.65 -16.00 18.47
CA CYS A 190 14.36 -16.87 17.53
C CYS A 190 15.80 -16.39 17.30
N ARG A 191 16.65 -17.29 16.81
CA ARG A 191 18.07 -17.02 16.54
C ARG A 191 18.27 -15.89 15.53
N GLU A 192 17.43 -15.79 14.50
CA GLU A 192 17.49 -14.74 13.49
C GLU A 192 17.30 -13.35 14.12
N TYR A 193 16.37 -13.23 15.06
CA TYR A 193 16.14 -12.00 15.81
C TYR A 193 17.36 -11.64 16.66
N LEU A 194 17.85 -12.58 17.48
CA LEU A 194 19.01 -12.38 18.36
C LEU A 194 20.29 -12.01 17.59
N ARG A 195 20.48 -12.54 16.38
CA ARG A 195 21.62 -12.21 15.52
C ARG A 195 21.56 -10.77 15.00
N ASN A 196 20.38 -10.26 14.72
CA ASN A 196 20.20 -8.97 14.04
C ASN A 196 19.98 -7.81 15.03
N LEU A 197 19.47 -8.06 16.24
CA LEU A 197 19.25 -7.01 17.26
C LEU A 197 20.51 -6.17 17.56
N PRO A 198 21.71 -6.76 17.79
CA PRO A 198 22.93 -5.97 18.00
C PRO A 198 23.30 -5.08 16.81
N LEU A 199 22.96 -5.51 15.58
CA LEU A 199 23.21 -4.72 14.38
C LEU A 199 22.26 -3.52 14.32
N LEU A 200 21.00 -3.68 14.71
CA LEU A 200 20.04 -2.57 14.79
C LEU A 200 20.44 -1.56 15.86
N SER A 201 20.97 -2.00 17.00
CA SER A 201 21.52 -1.10 18.01
C SER A 201 22.73 -0.32 17.49
N LYS A 202 23.61 -0.99 16.74
CA LYS A 202 24.83 -0.39 16.20
C LYS A 202 24.59 0.59 15.05
N TYR A 203 23.71 0.25 14.11
CA TYR A 203 23.55 0.99 12.84
C TYR A 203 22.27 1.82 12.78
N CYS A 204 21.23 1.45 13.53
CA CYS A 204 19.92 2.11 13.46
C CYS A 204 19.53 2.82 14.77
N GLY A 205 20.42 2.85 15.76
CA GLY A 205 20.17 3.57 17.02
C GLY A 205 19.11 2.91 17.92
N TYR A 206 18.89 1.60 17.83
CA TYR A 206 18.01 0.89 18.76
C TYR A 206 18.64 0.88 20.15
N ARG A 207 18.21 1.80 21.01
CA ARG A 207 18.67 1.94 22.39
C ARG A 207 17.49 2.30 23.28
N GLU A 208 17.64 2.08 24.57
CA GLU A 208 16.58 2.40 25.55
C GLU A 208 16.23 3.89 25.57
N ASP A 209 17.20 4.76 25.31
CA ASP A 209 17.10 6.22 25.36
C ASP A 209 16.79 6.86 24.01
N ASN A 210 16.55 6.07 22.96
CA ASN A 210 16.41 6.58 21.59
C ASN A 210 15.46 5.74 20.74
N ILE A 211 14.40 6.39 20.23
CA ILE A 211 13.51 5.80 19.24
C ILE A 211 14.18 5.87 17.86
N PRO A 212 14.36 4.73 17.15
CA PRO A 212 14.98 4.72 15.83
C PRO A 212 14.12 5.44 14.79
N GLN A 213 14.77 6.17 13.87
CA GLN A 213 14.07 6.82 12.76
C GLN A 213 13.80 5.81 11.64
N LEU A 214 12.58 5.81 11.08
CA LEU A 214 12.19 4.86 10.04
C LEU A 214 13.11 4.91 8.81
N GLU A 215 13.61 6.09 8.44
CA GLU A 215 14.53 6.25 7.31
C GLU A 215 15.82 5.42 7.49
N ASP A 216 16.43 5.48 8.66
CA ASP A 216 17.67 4.75 8.95
C ASP A 216 17.42 3.24 8.94
N VAL A 217 16.30 2.80 9.51
CA VAL A 217 15.89 1.40 9.51
C VAL A 217 15.57 0.91 8.10
N SER A 218 14.91 1.73 7.29
CA SER A 218 14.57 1.45 5.89
C SER A 218 15.85 1.22 5.07
N ASN A 219 16.82 2.12 5.21
CA ASN A 219 18.10 2.02 4.51
C ASN A 219 18.88 0.76 4.94
N PHE A 220 18.94 0.48 6.25
CA PHE A 220 19.55 -0.76 6.75
C PHE A 220 18.90 -2.03 6.21
N LEU A 221 17.55 -2.10 6.20
CA LEU A 221 16.83 -3.25 5.65
C LEU A 221 17.05 -3.38 4.14
N LYS A 222 17.12 -2.26 3.42
CA LYS A 222 17.29 -2.24 1.97
C LYS A 222 18.64 -2.79 1.55
N GLU A 223 19.69 -2.41 2.27
CA GLU A 223 21.04 -2.96 2.07
C GLU A 223 21.14 -4.45 2.40
N ARG A 224 20.40 -4.92 3.41
CA ARG A 224 20.49 -6.30 3.91
C ARG A 224 19.67 -7.30 3.11
N THR A 225 18.42 -6.95 2.76
CA THR A 225 17.45 -7.89 2.17
C THR A 225 16.66 -7.31 1.01
N GLY A 226 16.89 -6.03 0.67
CA GLY A 226 16.06 -5.30 -0.28
C GLY A 226 14.70 -4.89 0.28
N PHE A 227 14.42 -5.11 1.57
CA PHE A 227 13.21 -4.59 2.20
C PHE A 227 13.33 -3.09 2.47
N SER A 228 12.23 -2.36 2.33
CA SER A 228 12.15 -0.95 2.70
C SER A 228 10.90 -0.69 3.54
N ILE A 229 10.91 0.40 4.28
CA ILE A 229 9.78 0.83 5.10
C ILE A 229 9.02 1.93 4.35
N ARG A 230 7.70 1.91 4.49
CA ARG A 230 6.83 3.01 4.10
C ARG A 230 6.04 3.48 5.32
N PRO A 231 6.03 4.80 5.64
CA PRO A 231 5.19 5.31 6.71
C PRO A 231 3.71 5.14 6.36
N VAL A 232 2.90 4.69 7.33
CA VAL A 232 1.45 4.59 7.20
C VAL A 232 0.76 5.20 8.41
N ALA A 233 -0.37 5.87 8.18
CA ALA A 233 -1.09 6.56 9.24
C ALA A 233 -1.80 5.62 10.22
N GLY A 234 -2.18 4.41 9.78
CA GLY A 234 -2.90 3.43 10.59
C GLY A 234 -3.04 2.08 9.87
N TYR A 235 -4.09 1.32 10.17
CA TYR A 235 -4.33 0.02 9.54
C TYR A 235 -4.76 0.16 8.09
N LEU A 236 -4.10 -0.61 7.22
CA LEU A 236 -4.54 -0.84 5.85
C LEU A 236 -5.44 -2.07 5.77
N SER A 237 -6.18 -2.20 4.68
CA SER A 237 -6.82 -3.47 4.33
C SER A 237 -5.76 -4.57 4.18
N SER A 238 -6.13 -5.82 4.47
CA SER A 238 -5.22 -6.97 4.30
C SER A 238 -4.67 -7.04 2.87
N ARG A 239 -5.50 -6.72 1.87
CA ARG A 239 -5.09 -6.65 0.47
C ARG A 239 -3.98 -5.63 0.26
N ASP A 240 -4.14 -4.41 0.76
CA ASP A 240 -3.19 -3.31 0.54
C ASP A 240 -1.88 -3.55 1.29
N PHE A 241 -1.96 -4.02 2.54
CA PHE A 241 -0.78 -4.36 3.32
C PHE A 241 0.04 -5.48 2.66
N LEU A 242 -0.61 -6.59 2.28
CA LEU A 242 0.05 -7.73 1.64
C LEU A 242 0.60 -7.38 0.25
N SER A 243 -0.06 -6.47 -0.47
CA SER A 243 0.45 -5.96 -1.75
C SER A 243 1.78 -5.24 -1.58
N GLY A 244 2.00 -4.53 -0.48
CA GLY A 244 3.31 -3.93 -0.15
C GLY A 244 4.42 -4.98 -0.01
N LEU A 245 4.12 -6.10 0.65
CA LEU A 245 5.10 -7.17 0.87
C LEU A 245 5.59 -7.81 -0.44
N ALA A 246 4.77 -7.83 -1.49
CA ALA A 246 5.18 -8.30 -2.82
C ALA A 246 6.32 -7.45 -3.42
N PHE A 247 6.42 -6.18 -3.02
CA PHE A 247 7.51 -5.26 -3.38
C PHE A 247 8.62 -5.19 -2.32
N ARG A 248 8.59 -6.07 -1.30
CA ARG A 248 9.43 -5.97 -0.10
C ARG A 248 9.29 -4.61 0.60
N VAL A 249 8.08 -4.04 0.58
CA VAL A 249 7.75 -2.81 1.31
C VAL A 249 6.91 -3.17 2.51
N PHE A 250 7.38 -2.79 3.69
CA PHE A 250 6.63 -2.95 4.93
C PHE A 250 6.03 -1.62 5.36
N HIS A 251 4.70 -1.58 5.50
CA HIS A 251 3.98 -0.41 5.99
C HIS A 251 4.14 -0.33 7.51
N CYS A 252 4.66 0.80 8.01
CA CYS A 252 4.98 0.99 9.42
C CYS A 252 4.45 2.32 9.94
N THR A 253 3.83 2.31 11.12
CA THR A 253 3.39 3.53 11.79
C THR A 253 4.55 4.23 12.49
N GLN A 254 4.47 5.55 12.62
CA GLN A 254 5.49 6.38 13.30
C GLN A 254 5.10 6.80 14.73
N TYR A 255 3.85 6.59 15.13
CA TYR A 255 3.39 7.02 16.44
C TYR A 255 3.77 6.03 17.55
N VAL A 256 3.99 6.59 18.74
CA VAL A 256 4.25 5.85 19.98
C VAL A 256 2.92 5.63 20.70
N ARG A 257 2.79 4.50 21.39
CA ARG A 257 1.63 4.18 22.23
C ARG A 257 1.47 5.21 23.36
N HIS A 258 0.26 5.33 23.89
CA HIS A 258 -0.02 6.22 25.01
C HIS A 258 0.76 5.84 26.28
N SER A 259 1.28 6.82 27.02
CA SER A 259 2.18 6.61 28.16
C SER A 259 1.51 5.99 29.38
N SER A 260 0.18 6.08 29.50
CA SER A 260 -0.58 5.52 30.63
C SER A 260 -0.54 4.00 30.70
N ASP A 261 -0.34 3.33 29.56
CA ASP A 261 -0.23 1.87 29.49
C ASP A 261 0.88 1.49 28.50
N PRO A 262 2.15 1.56 28.93
CA PRO A 262 3.27 1.31 28.03
C PRO A 262 3.37 -0.17 27.63
N LEU A 263 2.87 -1.11 28.44
CA LEU A 263 3.05 -2.55 28.20
C LEU A 263 1.93 -3.18 27.36
N TYR A 264 0.80 -2.49 27.19
CA TYR A 264 -0.31 -2.96 26.37
C TYR A 264 -0.76 -1.91 25.35
N THR A 265 -1.10 -2.36 24.14
CA THR A 265 -1.75 -1.52 23.13
C THR A 265 -2.53 -2.39 22.16
N PRO A 266 -3.77 -2.00 21.78
CA PRO A 266 -4.51 -2.67 20.72
C PRO A 266 -4.00 -2.29 19.32
N GLU A 267 -3.12 -1.29 19.22
CA GLU A 267 -2.66 -0.71 17.95
C GLU A 267 -1.23 -1.16 17.57
N PRO A 268 -0.85 -1.15 16.28
CA PRO A 268 0.47 -1.51 15.81
C PRO A 268 1.34 -0.26 15.86
N ALA A 269 1.67 0.22 17.06
CA ALA A 269 2.60 1.35 17.25
C ALA A 269 4.02 1.00 16.73
N THR A 270 4.92 1.98 16.60
CA THR A 270 6.28 1.85 16.04
C THR A 270 7.11 0.68 16.62
N PHE A 271 6.78 0.20 17.82
CA PHE A 271 7.33 -1.04 18.41
C PHE A 271 7.10 -2.31 17.57
N SER A 272 6.20 -2.31 16.59
CA SER A 272 5.91 -3.49 15.75
C SER A 272 6.99 -3.80 14.69
N LEU A 273 8.00 -2.91 14.51
CA LEU A 273 9.15 -3.12 13.61
C LEU A 273 10.00 -4.36 13.94
N TRP A 274 9.82 -4.92 15.13
CA TRP A 274 10.64 -5.98 15.66
C TRP A 274 10.37 -7.31 14.92
N SER A 275 9.21 -7.44 14.27
CA SER A 275 8.81 -8.59 13.45
C SER A 275 9.57 -8.71 12.12
N LEU A 276 10.07 -7.59 11.56
CA LEU A 276 10.82 -7.56 10.28
C LEU A 276 12.22 -8.18 10.39
N VAL A 277 12.75 -8.23 11.60
CA VAL A 277 14.12 -8.67 11.89
C VAL A 277 14.33 -10.17 11.59
N CYS A 278 13.24 -10.92 11.42
CA CYS A 278 13.21 -12.35 11.12
C CYS A 278 13.18 -12.69 9.62
N VAL A 279 13.12 -11.70 8.70
CA VAL A 279 12.92 -11.93 7.24
C VAL A 279 14.22 -12.38 6.52
N ASN A 280 15.08 -13.14 7.19
CA ASN A 280 16.30 -13.72 6.59
C ASN A 280 16.09 -15.11 5.96
N LYS A 281 14.84 -15.61 5.90
CA LYS A 281 14.54 -17.00 5.48
C LYS A 281 13.69 -17.17 4.22
N MET A 282 13.42 -16.11 3.44
CA MET A 282 12.68 -16.22 2.16
C MET A 282 13.61 -16.31 0.93
N GLY A 283 14.84 -16.80 1.09
CA GLY A 283 15.85 -16.84 0.01
C GLY A 283 16.80 -18.02 0.08
N SER A 284 16.30 -19.22 0.42
CA SER A 284 17.01 -20.49 0.23
C SER A 284 16.06 -21.51 -0.36
#